data_AF-A0A645HLK3-F1
#
_entry.id   AF-A0A645HLK3-F1
#
_cell.length_a   1.000
_cell.length_b   1.000
_cell.length_c   1.000
_cell.angle_alpha   90.00
_cell.angle_beta   90.00
_cell.angle_gamma   90.00
#
_symmetry.space_group_name_H-M   'P 1'
#
loop_
_entity.id
_entity.type
_entity.pdbx_description
1 polymer ?
#
loop_
_entity_poly.entity_id
_entity_poly.type
_entity_poly.pdbx_seq_one_letter_code
_entity_poly.pdbx_strand_id
1 'polypeptide(L)'
;MALELSNCPVGTSRVTASFSGTADSTGYYKNQGTAGNIQLELQDDSGNRLNTGATKSVVVDDASQSARFPLQVRALSVNGGATQGTIQAVINVTYTYA
;
A
#
# COMPACT_ATOMS: atom_id res chain seq x y z
N MET A 1 -5.63 -8.60 -1.66
CA MET A 1 -5.05 -8.52 -0.30
C MET A 1 -5.81 -7.45 0.47
N ALA A 2 -5.76 -7.43 1.80
CA ALA A 2 -6.32 -6.32 2.58
C ALA A 2 -5.54 -6.11 3.88
N LEU A 3 -5.62 -4.89 4.42
CA LEU A 3 -5.26 -4.59 5.80
C LEU A 3 -6.55 -4.47 6.60
N GLU A 4 -6.62 -5.18 7.72
CA GLU A 4 -7.82 -5.24 8.56
C GLU A 4 -7.50 -4.74 9.96
N LEU A 5 -8.33 -3.83 10.46
CA LEU A 5 -8.30 -3.36 11.83
C LEU A 5 -9.61 -3.78 12.48
N SER A 6 -9.51 -4.33 13.68
CA SER A 6 -10.63 -4.77 14.50
C SER A 6 -10.59 -4.08 15.86
N ASN A 7 -11.71 -4.16 16.60
CA ASN A 7 -11.86 -3.54 17.91
C ASN A 7 -11.62 -2.01 17.87
N CYS A 8 -12.10 -1.34 16.82
CA CYS A 8 -12.09 0.12 16.75
C CYS A 8 -12.91 0.69 17.93
N PRO A 9 -12.32 1.51 18.82
CA PRO A 9 -13.04 2.03 19.98
C PRO A 9 -14.23 2.92 19.57
N VAL A 10 -15.30 2.88 20.35
CA VAL A 10 -16.45 3.78 20.20
C VAL A 10 -15.97 5.23 20.19
N GLY A 11 -16.39 5.99 19.18
CA GLY A 11 -15.91 7.35 18.92
C GLY A 11 -14.86 7.44 17.81
N THR A 12 -14.27 6.31 17.39
CA THR A 12 -13.48 6.24 16.16
C THR A 12 -14.43 6.05 14.97
N SER A 13 -14.54 7.07 14.14
CA SER A 13 -15.37 7.05 12.92
C SER A 13 -14.55 6.77 11.66
N ARG A 14 -13.24 7.03 11.70
CA ARG A 14 -12.37 6.97 10.53
C ARG A 14 -10.97 6.50 10.88
N VAL A 15 -10.40 5.68 10.01
CA VAL A 15 -8.99 5.29 10.04
C VAL A 15 -8.32 5.83 8.78
N THR A 16 -7.16 6.45 8.93
CA THR A 16 -6.31 6.85 7.80
C THR A 16 -5.01 6.06 7.83
N ALA A 17 -4.75 5.33 6.75
CA ALA A 17 -3.49 4.62 6.50
C ALA A 17 -2.54 5.52 5.69
N SER A 18 -1.32 5.71 6.17
CA SER A 18 -0.23 6.39 5.46
C SER A 18 0.80 5.37 5.01
N PHE A 19 1.11 5.35 3.72
CA PHE A 19 1.99 4.37 3.09
C PHE A 19 3.38 4.97 2.86
N SER A 20 4.42 4.23 3.22
CA SER A 20 5.81 4.66 3.03
C SER A 20 6.72 3.51 2.65
N GLY A 21 7.79 3.81 1.93
CA GLY A 21 8.79 2.84 1.49
C GLY A 21 9.84 3.49 0.59
N THR A 22 10.82 2.71 0.16
CA THR A 22 11.83 3.18 -0.78
C THR A 22 11.23 3.25 -2.18
N ALA A 23 11.18 4.45 -2.76
CA ALA A 23 10.84 4.63 -4.17
C ALA A 23 12.09 4.64 -5.06
N ASP A 24 11.94 4.30 -6.34
CA ASP A 24 12.96 4.56 -7.36
C ASP A 24 12.63 5.82 -8.18
N SER A 25 13.39 6.09 -9.24
CA SER A 25 13.22 7.28 -10.08
C SER A 25 11.90 7.33 -10.85
N THR A 26 11.15 6.23 -10.93
CA THR A 26 9.81 6.19 -11.54
C THR A 26 8.71 6.60 -10.55
N GLY A 27 9.04 6.71 -9.25
CA GLY A 27 8.11 7.02 -8.17
C GLY A 27 7.39 5.80 -7.58
N TYR A 28 7.48 4.62 -8.21
CA TYR A 28 6.99 3.36 -7.64
C TYR A 28 7.94 2.80 -6.58
N TYR A 29 7.49 1.79 -5.84
CA TYR A 29 8.33 1.13 -4.84
C TYR A 29 9.48 0.38 -5.53
N LYS A 30 10.70 0.65 -5.09
CA LYS A 30 11.92 0.07 -5.62
C LYS A 30 11.97 -1.43 -5.31
N ASN A 31 12.31 -2.23 -6.32
CA ASN A 31 12.76 -3.59 -6.07
C ASN A 31 14.14 -3.58 -5.37
N GLN A 32 14.20 -4.11 -4.15
CA GLN A 32 15.42 -4.31 -3.36
C GLN A 32 16.03 -5.70 -3.58
N GLY A 33 15.38 -6.55 -4.38
CA GLY A 33 15.94 -7.80 -4.88
C GLY A 33 16.92 -7.57 -6.04
N THR A 34 17.33 -8.67 -6.69
CA THR A 34 18.34 -8.64 -7.75
C THR A 34 17.79 -8.44 -9.15
N ALA A 35 16.47 -8.56 -9.35
CA ALA A 35 15.86 -8.32 -10.67
C ALA A 35 15.94 -6.83 -11.04
N GLY A 36 16.55 -6.53 -12.19
CA GLY A 36 16.66 -5.19 -12.75
C GLY A 36 15.38 -4.77 -13.47
N ASN A 37 15.17 -3.45 -13.57
CA ASN A 37 14.05 -2.83 -14.29
C ASN A 37 12.66 -3.32 -13.85
N ILE A 38 12.51 -3.61 -12.55
CA ILE A 38 11.23 -3.98 -11.94
C ILE A 38 10.89 -2.99 -10.81
N GLN A 39 9.65 -2.51 -10.88
CA GLN A 39 8.98 -1.65 -9.90
C GLN A 39 7.81 -2.39 -9.28
N LEU A 40 7.43 -2.02 -8.06
CA LEU A 40 6.26 -2.53 -7.37
C LEU A 40 5.23 -1.41 -7.21
N GLU A 41 4.01 -1.67 -7.66
CA GLU A 41 2.88 -0.75 -7.56
C GLU A 41 1.86 -1.30 -6.56
N LEU A 42 1.47 -0.45 -5.62
CA LEU A 42 0.36 -0.67 -4.69
C LEU A 42 -0.82 0.19 -5.14
N GLN A 43 -2.01 -0.40 -5.21
CA GLN A 43 -3.25 0.30 -5.50
C GLN A 43 -4.35 -0.03 -4.48
N ASP A 44 -5.29 0.90 -4.32
CA ASP A 44 -6.59 0.59 -3.72
C ASP A 44 -7.53 -0.11 -4.72
N ASP A 45 -8.72 -0.51 -4.27
CA ASP A 45 -9.75 -1.15 -5.08
C ASP A 45 -10.39 -0.25 -6.15
N SER A 46 -10.14 1.05 -6.06
CA SER A 46 -10.61 2.06 -7.01
C SER A 46 -9.56 2.38 -8.08
N GLY A 47 -8.40 1.70 -8.04
CA GLY A 47 -7.30 1.89 -8.98
C GLY A 47 -6.38 3.08 -8.65
N ASN A 48 -6.54 3.71 -7.48
CA ASN A 48 -5.66 4.79 -7.06
C ASN A 48 -4.30 4.23 -6.62
N ARG A 49 -3.23 4.83 -7.12
CA ARG A 49 -1.85 4.46 -6.76
C ARG A 49 -1.50 4.97 -5.37
N LEU A 50 -0.99 4.09 -4.53
CA LEU A 50 -0.56 4.37 -3.16
C LEU A 50 0.97 4.32 -3.06
N ASN A 51 1.65 5.17 -3.83
CA ASN A 51 3.10 5.34 -3.76
C ASN A 51 3.54 5.93 -2.41
N THR A 52 4.85 5.94 -2.14
CA THR A 52 5.39 6.47 -0.88
C THR A 52 4.90 7.90 -0.62
N GLY A 53 4.37 8.15 0.58
CA GLY A 53 3.75 9.41 0.98
C GLY A 53 2.24 9.50 0.74
N ALA A 54 1.63 8.53 0.05
CA ALA A 54 0.18 8.48 -0.15
C ALA A 54 -0.56 8.13 1.15
N THR A 55 -1.81 8.59 1.24
CA THR A 55 -2.73 8.26 2.34
C THR A 55 -4.05 7.74 1.79
N LYS A 56 -4.70 6.82 2.52
CA LYS A 56 -6.07 6.38 2.25
C LYS A 56 -6.86 6.43 3.55
N SER A 57 -8.08 6.96 3.51
CA SER A 57 -9.00 6.92 4.65
C SER A 57 -10.20 6.03 4.35
N VAL A 58 -10.64 5.29 5.36
CA VAL A 58 -11.87 4.48 5.32
C VAL A 58 -12.70 4.75 6.57
N VAL A 59 -14.01 4.61 6.44
CA VAL A 59 -14.96 4.73 7.55
C VAL A 59 -14.93 3.44 8.36
N VAL A 60 -15.04 3.55 9.69
CA VAL A 60 -15.21 2.41 10.58
C VAL A 60 -16.65 1.89 10.41
N ASP A 61 -16.80 0.58 10.24
CA ASP A 61 -18.09 -0.06 10.35
C ASP A 61 -18.43 -0.23 11.84
N ASP A 62 -19.37 0.57 12.33
CA ASP A 62 -19.79 0.58 13.73
C ASP A 62 -20.40 -0.75 14.18
N ALA A 63 -21.08 -1.48 13.28
CA ALA A 63 -21.73 -2.74 13.63
C ALA A 63 -20.71 -3.83 13.96
N SER A 64 -19.57 -3.81 13.27
CA SER A 64 -18.46 -4.76 13.47
C SER A 64 -17.27 -4.18 14.23
N GLN A 65 -17.28 -2.88 14.55
CA GLN A 65 -16.15 -2.10 15.06
C GLN A 65 -14.85 -2.39 14.28
N SER A 66 -14.94 -2.36 12.95
CA SER A 66 -13.82 -2.73 12.07
C SER A 66 -13.58 -1.73 10.94
N ALA A 67 -12.35 -1.71 10.43
CA ALA A 67 -11.96 -0.92 9.27
C ALA A 67 -11.13 -1.78 8.33
N ARG A 68 -11.38 -1.64 7.02
CA ARG A 68 -10.76 -2.48 6.00
C ARG A 68 -10.21 -1.66 4.84
N PHE A 69 -8.95 -1.92 4.49
CA PHE A 69 -8.28 -1.36 3.33
C PHE A 69 -8.05 -2.46 2.28
N PRO A 70 -8.93 -2.61 1.29
CA PRO A 70 -8.69 -3.52 0.16
C PRO A 70 -7.54 -2.98 -0.69
N LEU A 71 -6.54 -3.84 -0.93
CA LEU A 71 -5.31 -3.46 -1.63
C LEU A 71 -4.91 -4.50 -2.68
N GLN A 72 -4.27 -4.01 -3.73
CA GLN A 72 -3.73 -4.80 -4.83
C GLN A 72 -2.27 -4.42 -5.04
N VAL A 73 -1.42 -5.43 -5.28
CA VAL A 73 0.01 -5.23 -5.56
C VAL A 73 0.35 -5.92 -6.86
N ARG A 74 1.14 -5.25 -7.71
CA ARG A 74 1.72 -5.87 -8.90
C ARG A 74 3.15 -5.41 -9.13
N ALA A 75 3.96 -6.27 -9.74
CA ALA A 75 5.23 -5.88 -10.33
C ALA A 75 4.99 -5.34 -11.74
N LEU A 76 5.75 -4.33 -12.14
CA LEU A 76 5.76 -3.78 -13.49
C LEU A 76 7.18 -3.38 -13.92
N SER A 77 7.39 -3.20 -15.22
CA SER A 77 8.63 -2.67 -15.78
C SER A 77 8.30 -1.42 -16.58
N VAL A 78 8.49 -0.24 -15.99
CA VAL A 78 8.11 1.03 -16.63
C VAL A 78 8.92 1.27 -17.91
N ASN A 79 10.22 1.00 -17.85
CA ASN A 79 11.14 1.23 -18.97
C ASN A 79 11.37 -0.03 -19.83
N GLY A 80 10.71 -1.15 -19.51
CA GLY A 80 10.96 -2.45 -20.12
C GLY A 80 12.32 -3.07 -19.72
N GLY A 81 12.62 -4.24 -20.28
CA GLY A 81 13.91 -4.91 -20.07
C GLY A 81 14.09 -5.47 -18.65
N ALA A 82 13.02 -5.97 -18.03
CA ALA A 82 13.09 -6.70 -16.77
C ALA A 82 14.12 -7.85 -16.86
N THR A 83 15.02 -7.95 -15.89
CA THR A 83 16.05 -9.00 -15.87
C THR A 83 15.73 -10.08 -14.83
N GLN A 84 16.35 -11.25 -14.98
CA GLN A 84 16.24 -12.33 -14.00
C GLN A 84 16.79 -11.90 -12.64
N GLY A 85 16.06 -12.23 -11.58
CA GLY A 85 16.52 -12.04 -10.21
C GLY A 85 15.37 -12.14 -9.22
N THR A 86 15.64 -11.79 -7.97
CA THR A 86 14.63 -11.76 -6.91
C THR A 86 13.84 -10.45 -6.92
N ILE A 87 12.61 -10.53 -6.42
CA ILE A 87 11.75 -9.36 -6.17
C ILE A 87 11.52 -9.26 -4.67
N GLN A 88 11.88 -8.11 -4.09
CA GLN A 88 11.69 -7.83 -2.67
C GLN A 88 11.41 -6.34 -2.47
N ALA A 89 10.38 -5.99 -1.71
CA ALA A 89 10.24 -4.66 -1.14
C ALA A 89 9.43 -4.72 0.15
N VAL A 90 9.52 -3.64 0.92
CA VAL A 90 8.75 -3.45 2.15
C VAL A 90 8.02 -2.12 2.04
N ILE A 91 6.70 -2.17 2.26
CA ILE A 91 5.84 -0.99 2.35
C ILE A 91 5.37 -0.92 3.80
N ASN A 92 5.78 0.14 4.50
CA ASN A 92 5.35 0.43 5.86
C ASN A 92 4.02 1.17 5.84
N VAL A 93 3.15 0.83 6.79
CA VAL A 93 1.84 1.46 6.94
C VAL A 93 1.67 1.94 8.37
N THR A 94 1.33 3.22 8.54
CA THR A 94 1.01 3.82 9.84
C THR A 94 -0.43 4.29 9.84
N TYR A 95 -1.15 4.10 10.95
CA TYR A 95 -2.56 4.47 11.05
C TYR A 95 -2.77 5.66 11.99
N THR A 96 -3.69 6.55 11.62
CA THR A 96 -4.27 7.55 12.51
C THR A 96 -5.78 7.36 12.61
N TYR A 97 -6.34 7.79 13.74
CA TYR A 97 -7.73 7.54 14.14
C TYR A 97 -8.43 8.86 14.42
N ALA A 98 -9.68 9.01 13.97
CA ALA A 98 -10.53 10.17 14.21
C ALA A 98 -12.00 9.77 14.35
#